data_AF-B4JTN5-F1
#
_entry.id   AF-B4JTN5-F1
#
_cell.length_a   1.000
_cell.length_b   1.000
_cell.length_c   1.000
_cell.angle_alpha   90.00
_cell.angle_beta   90.00
_cell.angle_gamma   90.00
#
_symmetry.space_group_name_H-M   'P 1'
#
loop_
_entity.id
_entity.type
_entity.pdbx_description
1 polymer ?
#
loop_
_entity_poly.entity_id
_entity_poly.type
_entity_poly.pdbx_seq_one_letter_code
_entity_poly.pdbx_strand_id
1 'polypeptide(L)'
;MLKRKSIGLLGAFVLLIAIIGGQAKTVPCKLKDVKYGKVCVCTADYCDYLDNPTLSKDDDFAIISSSKQGLRFELNTGSFGSKDTYAIEDYVEPASKFAASNDTILSKLWDQAIDSIFSQSATPASSITRSVTLKLDRSKRFQKIEGFGGSFTGAVSYLLNNFKEQDIQDHLYKSYYAADGLGFNLLRISIGGCDFDLNPWAYNEEPQNEVVLTGMDKLHERDVLRVGQIKRMKEVSGETNLRIKGAAWSPPKWMKTNNEWTGFGQLKREYYQTWANYHLKWLDLMESNGLPIWAISTGNEPLNGIFFMFFVKFMSLGWTPQMQAVWLNDYLGPTIRNSKHKDIIIFGNDDQRFTSPLWFKMMNRTRPNSVDYIDGVALHWYWDEIFGNSFIHKTNKYMENKIQIISESCIGDKPWQKAAPLLGSWERGEKMARSMMSHLQDGFHGWIDWNIILDEEGGPNYVDNFVDAPVIADTITYTEFYKQPMFYVMGHFSKLVPEGSVHIEAVASNINLDCIAFIRPDNKIVAVLFNSGRADLDITIVDTIRGELKVNVPAKSIHTLYYN
;
A
#
# COMPACT_ATOMS: atom_id res chain seq x y z
N MET A 1 11.20 27.54 -64.65
CA MET A 1 10.93 26.09 -64.74
C MET A 1 10.69 25.54 -63.34
N LEU A 2 9.50 24.97 -63.17
CA LEU A 2 8.95 24.09 -62.13
C LEU A 2 9.44 24.08 -60.66
N LYS A 3 8.50 24.54 -59.81
CA LYS A 3 8.05 24.05 -58.50
C LYS A 3 8.46 22.62 -58.09
N ARG A 4 8.73 22.45 -56.78
CA ARG A 4 7.99 21.50 -55.92
C ARG A 4 7.98 21.99 -54.47
N LYS A 5 6.77 22.28 -53.97
CA LYS A 5 6.44 22.51 -52.56
C LYS A 5 6.23 21.13 -51.90
N SER A 6 6.80 20.93 -50.73
CA SER A 6 6.45 19.83 -49.82
C SER A 6 5.70 20.42 -48.64
N ILE A 7 4.41 20.10 -48.54
CA ILE A 7 3.54 20.47 -47.41
C ILE A 7 3.73 19.37 -46.37
N GLY A 8 4.35 19.71 -45.23
CA GLY A 8 4.36 18.86 -44.05
C GLY A 8 3.07 19.05 -43.27
N LEU A 9 2.29 17.96 -43.13
CA LEU A 9 1.12 17.90 -42.27
C LEU A 9 1.58 18.02 -40.81
N LEU A 10 1.31 19.15 -40.16
CA LEU A 10 1.37 19.27 -38.71
C LEU A 10 0.12 18.58 -38.15
N GLY A 11 0.28 17.39 -37.58
CA GLY A 11 -0.75 16.75 -36.78
C GLY A 11 -0.90 17.51 -35.46
N ALA A 12 -1.86 18.41 -35.38
CA ALA A 12 -2.25 19.03 -34.12
C ALA A 12 -2.96 18.00 -33.25
N PHE A 13 -2.28 17.51 -32.20
CA PHE A 13 -2.95 16.89 -31.06
C PHE A 13 -3.79 17.97 -30.39
N VAL A 14 -5.11 17.92 -30.60
CA VAL A 14 -6.06 18.76 -29.88
C VAL A 14 -6.16 18.22 -28.47
N LEU A 15 -5.41 18.84 -27.56
CA LEU A 15 -5.63 18.72 -26.12
C LEU A 15 -6.99 19.39 -25.82
N LEU A 16 -8.03 18.58 -25.68
CA LEU A 16 -9.35 19.03 -25.26
C LEU A 16 -9.29 19.40 -23.77
N ILE A 17 -8.75 20.58 -23.45
CA ILE A 17 -8.97 21.21 -22.15
C ILE A 17 -10.36 21.87 -22.22
N ALA A 18 -11.38 21.13 -21.80
CA ALA A 18 -12.65 21.74 -21.45
C ALA A 18 -12.47 22.44 -20.09
N ILE A 19 -12.22 23.75 -20.11
CA ILE A 19 -12.38 24.60 -18.92
C ILE A 19 -13.88 24.84 -18.77
N ILE A 20 -14.55 23.97 -18.04
CA ILE A 20 -15.90 24.21 -17.50
C ILE A 20 -15.80 24.04 -15.99
N GLY A 21 -16.14 25.11 -15.27
CA GLY A 21 -16.20 25.30 -13.81
C GLY A 21 -15.69 24.17 -12.90
N GLY A 22 -14.57 24.43 -12.22
CA GLY A 22 -14.25 23.83 -10.91
C GLY A 22 -14.12 22.31 -10.80
N GLN A 23 -14.25 21.53 -11.88
CA GLN A 23 -14.11 20.07 -11.85
C GLN A 23 -12.65 19.65 -11.64
N ALA A 24 -12.44 18.56 -10.89
CA ALA A 24 -11.13 17.94 -10.69
C ALA A 24 -10.47 17.60 -12.04
N LYS A 25 -9.17 17.90 -12.20
CA LYS A 25 -8.44 17.50 -13.39
C LYS A 25 -8.03 16.05 -13.26
N THR A 26 -8.23 15.30 -14.33
CA THR A 26 -7.82 13.88 -14.42
C THR A 26 -6.84 13.74 -15.58
N VAL A 27 -5.68 13.14 -15.30
CA VAL A 27 -4.79 12.61 -16.33
C VAL A 27 -5.05 11.11 -16.40
N PRO A 28 -5.64 10.59 -17.48
CA PRO A 28 -6.14 9.22 -17.52
C PRO A 28 -5.02 8.19 -17.51
N CYS A 29 -5.32 6.97 -17.09
CA CYS A 29 -4.42 5.84 -17.24
C CYS A 29 -4.05 5.58 -18.71
N LYS A 30 -2.75 5.53 -19.02
CA LYS A 30 -2.26 4.93 -20.27
C LYS A 30 -2.29 3.42 -20.12
N LEU A 31 -3.47 2.85 -20.34
CA LEU A 31 -3.76 1.45 -20.10
C LEU A 31 -2.97 0.55 -21.08
N LYS A 32 -2.31 -0.48 -20.55
CA LYS A 32 -1.55 -1.47 -21.31
C LYS A 32 -2.01 -2.87 -20.92
N ASP A 33 -2.41 -3.65 -21.92
CA ASP A 33 -2.66 -5.07 -21.76
C ASP A 33 -1.36 -5.83 -21.52
N VAL A 34 -1.39 -6.68 -20.50
CA VAL A 34 -0.27 -7.50 -20.05
C VAL A 34 -0.78 -8.90 -19.70
N LYS A 35 0.13 -9.83 -19.45
CA LYS A 35 -0.17 -11.26 -19.32
C LYS A 35 -1.33 -11.59 -18.35
N TYR A 36 -1.48 -10.88 -17.23
CA TYR A 36 -2.48 -11.19 -16.20
C TYR A 36 -3.61 -10.16 -16.10
N GLY A 37 -3.66 -9.16 -16.99
CA GLY A 37 -4.69 -8.13 -16.98
C GLY A 37 -4.18 -6.82 -17.56
N LYS A 38 -4.45 -5.71 -16.87
CA LYS A 38 -4.12 -4.36 -17.36
C LYS A 38 -3.39 -3.53 -16.32
N VAL A 39 -2.36 -2.80 -16.75
CA VAL A 39 -1.57 -1.86 -15.94
C VAL A 39 -1.64 -0.46 -16.54
N CYS A 40 -1.23 0.55 -15.77
CA CYS A 40 -1.05 1.90 -16.27
C CYS A 40 0.44 2.20 -16.41
N VAL A 41 0.84 2.68 -17.58
CA VAL A 41 2.24 2.99 -17.89
C VAL A 41 2.55 4.42 -17.51
N CYS A 42 3.65 4.63 -16.78
CA CYS A 42 4.22 5.94 -16.53
C CYS A 42 5.65 6.01 -17.09
N THR A 43 5.95 7.13 -17.73
CA THR A 43 7.24 7.50 -18.35
C THR A 43 7.71 8.83 -17.76
N ALA A 44 8.87 9.33 -18.19
CA ALA A 44 9.35 10.65 -17.78
C ALA A 44 8.39 11.81 -18.17
N ASP A 45 7.67 11.67 -19.28
CA ASP A 45 6.77 12.68 -19.83
C ASP A 45 5.28 12.47 -19.48
N TYR A 46 4.93 11.35 -18.84
CA TYR A 46 3.54 10.99 -18.61
C TYR A 46 3.34 10.10 -17.40
N CYS A 47 2.35 10.42 -16.56
CA CYS A 47 1.78 9.49 -15.59
C CYS A 47 0.33 9.90 -15.28
N ASP A 48 -0.49 8.96 -14.84
CA ASP A 48 -1.90 9.20 -14.51
C ASP A 48 -2.07 9.76 -13.09
N TYR A 49 -3.00 10.71 -12.98
CA TYR A 49 -3.31 11.46 -11.75
C TYR A 49 -4.79 11.81 -11.70
N LEU A 50 -5.32 12.00 -10.49
CA LEU A 50 -6.68 12.46 -10.26
C LEU A 50 -6.66 13.52 -9.17
N ASP A 51 -7.04 14.75 -9.46
CA ASP A 51 -7.26 15.75 -8.41
C ASP A 51 -8.38 15.31 -7.45
N ASN A 52 -8.32 15.74 -6.20
CA ASN A 52 -9.41 15.47 -5.26
C ASN A 52 -10.72 16.13 -5.77
N PRO A 53 -11.85 15.40 -5.81
CA PRO A 53 -13.10 15.96 -6.28
C PRO A 53 -13.54 17.16 -5.45
N THR A 54 -14.08 18.16 -6.14
CA THR A 54 -14.67 19.37 -5.57
C THR A 54 -16.19 19.27 -5.69
N LEU A 55 -16.89 19.46 -4.57
CA LEU A 55 -18.36 19.43 -4.52
C LEU A 55 -18.86 20.87 -4.54
N SER A 56 -19.70 21.22 -5.51
CA SER A 56 -20.16 22.61 -5.70
C SER A 56 -21.41 22.91 -4.87
N LYS A 57 -22.28 21.92 -4.71
CA LYS A 57 -23.51 21.99 -3.92
C LYS A 57 -23.50 20.98 -2.79
N ASP A 58 -24.33 21.22 -1.79
CA ASP A 58 -24.44 20.35 -0.63
C ASP A 58 -24.90 18.93 -1.01
N ASP A 59 -25.78 18.80 -2.00
CA ASP A 59 -26.31 17.54 -2.50
C ASP A 59 -25.42 16.84 -3.53
N ASP A 60 -24.30 17.45 -3.95
CA ASP A 60 -23.38 16.83 -4.90
C ASP A 60 -22.64 15.65 -4.27
N PHE A 61 -22.34 14.66 -5.11
CA PHE A 61 -21.43 13.57 -4.81
C PHE A 61 -20.46 13.31 -5.96
N ALA A 62 -19.35 12.67 -5.63
CA ALA A 62 -18.40 12.10 -6.57
C ALA A 62 -18.22 10.59 -6.30
N ILE A 63 -18.07 9.79 -7.36
CA ILE A 63 -17.73 8.37 -7.28
C ILE A 63 -16.47 8.15 -8.12
N ILE A 64 -15.40 7.72 -7.45
CA ILE A 64 -14.16 7.29 -8.09
C ILE A 64 -14.25 5.78 -8.27
N SER A 65 -13.96 5.27 -9.46
CA SER A 65 -14.18 3.85 -9.82
C SER A 65 -12.94 3.20 -10.42
N SER A 66 -12.64 1.98 -9.99
CA SER A 66 -11.66 1.10 -10.65
C SER A 66 -12.24 -0.30 -10.85
N SER A 67 -11.90 -0.96 -11.96
CA SER A 67 -12.47 -2.25 -12.31
C SER A 67 -11.45 -3.20 -12.93
N LYS A 68 -11.80 -4.49 -12.93
CA LYS A 68 -11.05 -5.51 -13.66
C LYS A 68 -10.91 -5.16 -15.15
N GLN A 69 -11.95 -4.58 -15.76
CA GLN A 69 -11.97 -4.35 -17.20
C GLN A 69 -11.12 -3.17 -17.65
N GLY A 70 -10.84 -2.20 -16.76
CA GLY A 70 -9.90 -1.13 -17.11
C GLY A 70 -10.19 0.22 -16.50
N LEU A 71 -11.26 0.40 -15.72
CA LEU A 71 -11.46 1.65 -14.99
C LEU A 71 -10.30 1.84 -14.00
N ARG A 72 -9.74 3.05 -13.96
CA ARG A 72 -8.59 3.43 -13.12
C ARG A 72 -8.83 4.83 -12.61
N PHE A 73 -9.38 4.93 -11.40
CA PHE A 73 -9.86 6.19 -10.82
C PHE A 73 -10.77 7.00 -11.76
N GLU A 74 -11.68 6.33 -12.45
CA GLU A 74 -12.69 7.00 -13.27
C GLU A 74 -13.61 7.82 -12.36
N LEU A 75 -13.74 9.13 -12.63
CA LEU A 75 -14.49 10.06 -11.80
C LEU A 75 -15.87 10.33 -12.42
N ASN A 76 -16.92 9.91 -11.72
CA ASN A 76 -18.30 10.29 -12.03
C ASN A 76 -18.85 11.22 -10.94
N THR A 77 -19.73 12.14 -11.34
CA THR A 77 -20.37 13.08 -10.40
C THR A 77 -21.89 13.05 -10.58
N GLY A 78 -22.61 13.39 -9.52
CA GLY A 78 -24.07 13.46 -9.52
C GLY A 78 -24.58 14.19 -8.29
N SER A 79 -25.88 14.11 -8.04
CA SER A 79 -26.51 14.75 -6.87
C SER A 79 -27.51 13.81 -6.20
N PHE A 80 -27.63 13.91 -4.87
CA PHE A 80 -28.61 13.17 -4.09
C PHE A 80 -30.05 13.60 -4.44
N GLY A 81 -31.03 12.73 -4.17
CA GLY A 81 -32.45 13.03 -4.32
C GLY A 81 -33.05 12.74 -5.71
N SER A 82 -32.23 12.32 -6.68
CA SER A 82 -32.75 11.71 -7.91
C SER A 82 -33.39 10.36 -7.61
N LYS A 83 -34.49 10.05 -8.31
CA LYS A 83 -35.10 8.70 -8.27
C LYS A 83 -34.39 7.71 -9.18
N ASP A 84 -33.58 8.21 -10.10
CA ASP A 84 -32.88 7.43 -11.10
C ASP A 84 -31.64 6.77 -10.49
N THR A 85 -31.32 5.58 -10.99
CA THR A 85 -30.08 4.89 -10.63
C THR A 85 -28.93 5.48 -11.43
N TYR A 86 -27.89 5.95 -10.74
CA TYR A 86 -26.65 6.40 -11.36
C TYR A 86 -25.81 5.19 -11.76
N ALA A 87 -25.78 4.86 -13.05
CA ALA A 87 -25.00 3.74 -13.56
C ALA A 87 -23.55 4.15 -13.83
N ILE A 88 -22.61 3.35 -13.33
CA ILE A 88 -21.19 3.47 -13.65
C ILE A 88 -20.92 2.54 -14.84
N GLU A 89 -20.63 3.14 -16.00
CA GLU A 89 -20.23 2.37 -17.18
C GLU A 89 -18.83 1.80 -16.99
N ASP A 90 -18.68 0.49 -17.21
CA ASP A 90 -17.36 -0.16 -17.17
C ASP A 90 -16.55 0.15 -18.43
N TYR A 91 -15.24 -0.08 -18.35
CA TYR A 91 -14.34 0.11 -19.47
C TYR A 91 -14.71 -0.82 -20.64
N VAL A 92 -14.96 -0.23 -21.80
CA VAL A 92 -15.13 -0.93 -23.07
C VAL A 92 -13.90 -0.66 -23.92
N GLU A 93 -13.23 -1.73 -24.33
CA GLU A 93 -12.05 -1.62 -25.20
C GLU A 93 -12.46 -0.98 -26.54
N PRO A 94 -11.76 0.06 -27.02
CA PRO A 94 -12.03 0.64 -28.32
C PRO A 94 -11.90 -0.44 -29.42
N ALA A 95 -12.92 -0.62 -30.24
CA ALA A 95 -12.87 -1.57 -31.36
C ALA A 95 -11.62 -1.29 -32.20
N SER A 96 -10.69 -2.25 -32.23
CA SER A 96 -9.49 -2.14 -33.03
C SER A 96 -9.90 -2.01 -34.49
N LYS A 97 -9.43 -0.94 -35.17
CA LYS A 97 -9.48 -0.89 -36.62
C LYS A 97 -8.55 -2.00 -37.12
N PHE A 98 -9.11 -3.17 -37.42
CA PHE A 98 -8.40 -4.22 -38.13
C PHE A 98 -7.79 -3.60 -39.39
N ALA A 99 -6.46 -3.46 -39.39
CA ALA A 99 -5.70 -3.22 -40.59
C ALA A 99 -5.83 -4.50 -41.42
N ALA A 100 -6.60 -4.42 -42.51
CA ALA A 100 -6.75 -5.52 -43.45
C ALA A 100 -5.38 -5.88 -44.04
N SER A 101 -4.75 -6.94 -43.52
CA SER A 101 -3.69 -7.64 -44.23
C SER A 101 -4.32 -8.55 -45.29
N ASN A 102 -3.67 -8.64 -46.45
CA ASN A 102 -4.11 -9.40 -47.61
C ASN A 102 -4.20 -10.90 -47.32
N ASP A 103 -5.35 -11.36 -46.83
CA ASP A 103 -5.61 -12.79 -46.69
C ASP A 103 -6.25 -13.39 -47.95
N THR A 104 -5.66 -14.52 -48.36
CA THR A 104 -6.00 -15.27 -49.57
C THR A 104 -7.40 -15.87 -49.52
N ILE A 105 -7.98 -16.13 -50.70
CA ILE A 105 -9.37 -16.60 -50.93
C ILE A 105 -9.75 -17.85 -50.11
N LEU A 106 -8.77 -18.65 -49.66
CA LEU A 106 -8.98 -19.81 -48.79
C LEU A 106 -9.40 -19.45 -47.35
N SER A 107 -8.95 -18.31 -46.80
CA SER A 107 -9.35 -17.83 -45.46
C SER A 107 -10.83 -17.47 -45.39
N LYS A 108 -11.32 -16.71 -46.39
CA LYS A 108 -12.72 -16.27 -46.48
C LYS A 108 -13.72 -17.43 -46.61
N LEU A 109 -13.31 -18.53 -47.25
CA LEU A 109 -14.16 -19.72 -47.38
C LEU A 109 -14.21 -20.52 -46.06
N TRP A 110 -13.16 -20.49 -45.26
CA TRP A 110 -13.15 -21.06 -43.91
C TRP A 110 -13.96 -20.22 -42.93
N ASP A 111 -13.87 -18.90 -42.98
CA ASP A 111 -14.65 -17.99 -42.13
C ASP A 111 -16.16 -18.10 -42.42
N GLN A 112 -16.56 -18.19 -43.70
CA GLN A 112 -17.97 -18.41 -44.06
C GLN A 112 -18.50 -19.78 -43.64
N ALA A 113 -17.65 -20.82 -43.61
CA ALA A 113 -18.05 -22.13 -43.12
C ALA A 113 -18.24 -22.14 -41.59
N ILE A 114 -17.35 -21.45 -40.86
CA ILE A 114 -17.40 -21.32 -39.39
C ILE A 114 -18.60 -20.47 -38.97
N ASP A 115 -18.89 -19.35 -39.64
CA ASP A 115 -20.06 -18.51 -39.33
C ASP A 115 -21.39 -19.26 -39.53
N SER A 116 -21.46 -20.19 -40.51
CA SER A 116 -22.66 -21.02 -40.68
C SER A 116 -22.85 -22.05 -39.57
N ILE A 117 -21.76 -22.52 -38.94
CA ILE A 117 -21.76 -23.52 -37.87
C ILE A 117 -22.01 -22.87 -36.49
N PHE A 118 -21.59 -21.61 -36.29
CA PHE A 118 -21.73 -20.88 -35.01
C PHE A 118 -22.95 -19.95 -34.93
N SER A 119 -23.85 -19.97 -35.91
CA SER A 119 -25.11 -19.21 -35.90
C SER A 119 -26.21 -19.83 -35.01
N GLN A 120 -25.86 -20.58 -33.96
CA GLN A 120 -26.79 -20.83 -32.85
C GLN A 120 -26.77 -19.63 -31.91
N SER A 121 -27.70 -18.72 -32.15
CA SER A 121 -28.32 -17.78 -31.21
C SER A 121 -27.55 -17.58 -29.89
N ALA A 122 -26.57 -16.67 -29.89
CA ALA A 122 -26.14 -16.04 -28.65
C ALA A 122 -27.30 -15.14 -28.19
N THR A 123 -28.18 -15.66 -27.34
CA THR A 123 -29.05 -14.84 -26.51
C THR A 123 -28.16 -13.84 -25.75
N PRO A 124 -28.46 -12.52 -25.75
CA PRO A 124 -27.70 -11.59 -24.93
C PRO A 124 -27.79 -12.08 -23.49
N ALA A 125 -26.64 -12.34 -22.87
CA ALA A 125 -26.58 -12.65 -21.45
C ALA A 125 -27.19 -11.45 -20.73
N SER A 126 -28.46 -11.56 -20.32
CA SER A 126 -29.05 -10.65 -19.36
C SER A 126 -28.13 -10.71 -18.13
N SER A 127 -27.39 -9.63 -17.90
CA SER A 127 -26.61 -9.51 -16.67
C SER A 127 -27.62 -9.59 -15.52
N ILE A 128 -27.42 -10.56 -14.63
CA ILE A 128 -28.27 -10.71 -13.46
C ILE A 128 -27.89 -9.58 -12.50
N THR A 129 -28.54 -8.43 -12.60
CA THR A 129 -28.35 -7.34 -11.64
C THR A 129 -28.90 -7.77 -10.29
N ARG A 130 -28.10 -7.59 -9.23
CA ARG A 130 -28.54 -7.87 -7.84
C ARG A 130 -28.71 -6.57 -7.09
N SER A 131 -29.70 -6.51 -6.19
CA SER A 131 -29.94 -5.33 -5.37
C SER A 131 -29.38 -5.48 -3.95
N VAL A 132 -28.80 -4.41 -3.43
CA VAL A 132 -28.25 -4.30 -2.08
C VAL A 132 -28.71 -2.97 -1.46
N THR A 133 -29.04 -2.96 -0.18
CA THR A 133 -29.20 -1.71 0.58
C THR A 133 -27.97 -1.52 1.46
N LEU A 134 -27.33 -0.36 1.38
CA LEU A 134 -26.23 0.05 2.27
C LEU A 134 -26.74 1.12 3.23
N LYS A 135 -26.74 0.84 4.54
CA LYS A 135 -27.11 1.82 5.56
C LYS A 135 -25.85 2.46 6.18
N LEU A 136 -25.81 3.78 6.22
CA LEU A 136 -24.72 4.56 6.81
C LEU A 136 -25.23 5.33 8.05
N ASP A 137 -24.69 5.02 9.22
CA ASP A 137 -25.02 5.69 10.48
C ASP A 137 -23.85 6.57 10.94
N ARG A 138 -23.98 7.88 10.70
CA ARG A 138 -22.93 8.87 11.04
C ARG A 138 -22.75 9.07 12.55
N SER A 139 -23.69 8.59 13.38
CA SER A 139 -23.65 8.74 14.84
C SER A 139 -22.78 7.67 15.51
N LYS A 140 -22.65 6.49 14.89
CA LYS A 140 -21.82 5.39 15.38
C LYS A 140 -20.40 5.52 14.86
N ARG A 141 -19.50 5.93 15.76
CA ARG A 141 -18.10 6.24 15.45
C ARG A 141 -17.17 5.24 16.10
N PHE A 142 -16.11 4.89 15.39
CA PHE A 142 -15.07 3.97 15.84
C PHE A 142 -13.72 4.70 15.94
N GLN A 143 -12.64 4.07 15.49
CA GLN A 143 -11.28 4.61 15.57
C GLN A 143 -11.02 5.73 14.55
N LYS A 144 -10.01 6.55 14.85
CA LYS A 144 -9.41 7.50 13.91
C LYS A 144 -8.38 6.81 13.04
N ILE A 145 -8.27 7.25 11.80
CA ILE A 145 -7.24 6.79 10.87
C ILE A 145 -5.99 7.65 11.03
N GLU A 146 -4.85 7.00 11.27
CA GLU A 146 -3.51 7.59 11.29
C GLU A 146 -2.96 7.77 9.88
N GLY A 147 -3.23 6.82 8.97
CA GLY A 147 -2.78 6.96 7.59
C GLY A 147 -2.50 5.68 6.82
N PHE A 148 -1.93 5.89 5.64
CA PHE A 148 -1.57 4.85 4.69
C PHE A 148 -0.18 5.11 4.12
N GLY A 149 0.54 4.04 3.76
CA GLY A 149 1.93 4.16 3.36
C GLY A 149 2.51 2.93 2.66
N GLY A 150 3.80 3.02 2.40
CA GLY A 150 4.63 1.92 1.93
C GLY A 150 6.03 1.95 2.54
N SER A 151 6.86 0.98 2.17
CA SER A 151 8.22 0.81 2.66
C SER A 151 9.27 1.26 1.64
N PHE A 152 10.29 1.96 2.13
CA PHE A 152 11.44 2.46 1.36
C PHE A 152 12.71 1.67 1.71
N THR A 153 12.91 0.57 0.99
CA THR A 153 14.02 -0.39 1.21
C THR A 153 15.24 -0.06 0.34
N GLY A 154 16.33 -0.82 0.49
CA GLY A 154 17.51 -0.68 -0.37
C GLY A 154 17.21 -0.98 -1.85
N ALA A 155 16.28 -1.90 -2.13
CA ALA A 155 15.80 -2.24 -3.46
C ALA A 155 15.10 -1.05 -4.11
N VAL A 156 14.22 -0.37 -3.36
CA VAL A 156 13.58 0.88 -3.80
C VAL A 156 14.62 1.94 -4.14
N SER A 157 15.59 2.17 -3.24
CA SER A 157 16.68 3.12 -3.48
C SER A 157 17.50 2.78 -4.73
N TYR A 158 17.81 1.51 -4.93
CA TYR A 158 18.54 1.02 -6.09
C TYR A 158 17.77 1.26 -7.39
N LEU A 159 16.52 0.82 -7.48
CA LEU A 159 15.71 0.96 -8.69
C LEU A 159 15.52 2.43 -9.07
N LEU A 160 15.22 3.28 -8.08
CA LEU A 160 15.10 4.72 -8.27
C LEU A 160 16.38 5.34 -8.83
N ASN A 161 17.54 4.94 -8.32
CA ASN A 161 18.83 5.46 -8.75
C ASN A 161 19.25 4.98 -10.16
N ASN A 162 18.61 3.93 -10.70
CA ASN A 162 18.90 3.42 -12.04
C ASN A 162 17.98 4.01 -13.12
N PHE A 163 16.88 4.69 -12.76
CA PHE A 163 16.08 5.43 -13.73
C PHE A 163 16.92 6.48 -14.45
N LYS A 164 16.78 6.56 -15.77
CA LYS A 164 17.61 7.42 -16.63
C LYS A 164 17.30 8.91 -16.49
N GLU A 165 16.09 9.23 -16.06
CA GLU A 165 15.56 10.59 -15.98
C GLU A 165 15.05 10.86 -14.56
N GLN A 166 15.18 12.09 -14.06
CA GLN A 166 14.67 12.45 -12.72
C GLN A 166 13.13 12.46 -12.69
N ASP A 167 12.50 12.85 -13.81
CA ASP A 167 11.05 13.04 -13.88
C ASP A 167 10.27 11.74 -13.63
N ILE A 168 10.79 10.58 -14.05
CA ILE A 168 10.15 9.30 -13.75
C ILE A 168 10.21 8.95 -12.25
N GLN A 169 11.28 9.31 -11.55
CA GLN A 169 11.35 9.17 -10.09
C GLN A 169 10.33 10.08 -9.41
N ASP A 170 10.23 11.33 -9.89
CA ASP A 170 9.29 12.31 -9.38
C ASP A 170 7.83 11.88 -9.63
N HIS A 171 7.54 11.25 -10.77
CA HIS A 171 6.24 10.63 -11.07
C HIS A 171 5.91 9.49 -10.10
N LEU A 172 6.88 8.67 -9.71
CA LEU A 172 6.68 7.64 -8.68
C LEU A 172 6.35 8.28 -7.32
N TYR A 173 7.14 9.26 -6.90
CA TYR A 173 6.94 9.97 -5.63
C TYR A 173 5.56 10.64 -5.57
N LYS A 174 5.18 11.37 -6.63
CA LYS A 174 3.86 12.02 -6.73
C LYS A 174 2.73 11.00 -6.74
N SER A 175 2.88 9.90 -7.48
CA SER A 175 1.87 8.84 -7.54
C SER A 175 1.46 8.37 -6.14
N TYR A 176 2.41 8.19 -5.21
CA TYR A 176 2.10 7.76 -3.85
C TYR A 176 1.76 8.91 -2.88
N TYR A 177 2.55 10.00 -2.87
CA TYR A 177 2.52 10.97 -1.77
C TYR A 177 1.87 12.31 -2.13
N ALA A 178 1.67 12.63 -3.42
CA ALA A 178 1.01 13.89 -3.78
C ALA A 178 -0.51 13.78 -3.58
N ALA A 179 -1.16 14.95 -3.41
CA ALA A 179 -2.61 15.03 -3.22
C ALA A 179 -3.42 14.55 -4.43
N ASP A 180 -2.88 14.70 -5.64
CA ASP A 180 -3.40 14.18 -6.90
C ASP A 180 -2.99 12.71 -7.19
N GLY A 181 -2.10 12.15 -6.36
CA GLY A 181 -1.77 10.72 -6.25
C GLY A 181 -2.62 9.98 -5.21
N LEU A 182 -2.00 9.10 -4.41
CA LEU A 182 -2.66 8.36 -3.33
C LEU A 182 -2.75 9.12 -2.00
N GLY A 183 -2.00 10.23 -1.84
CA GLY A 183 -1.98 11.00 -0.59
C GLY A 183 -1.46 10.20 0.62
N PHE A 184 -0.49 9.31 0.42
CA PHE A 184 0.17 8.60 1.52
C PHE A 184 0.85 9.58 2.47
N ASN A 185 0.80 9.27 3.77
CA ASN A 185 1.45 10.04 4.83
C ASN A 185 2.28 9.16 5.78
N LEU A 186 2.25 7.83 5.63
CA LEU A 186 3.10 6.92 6.37
C LEU A 186 4.24 6.41 5.48
N LEU A 187 5.43 6.25 6.07
CA LEU A 187 6.58 5.64 5.42
C LEU A 187 7.25 4.67 6.39
N ARG A 188 7.61 3.47 5.95
CA ARG A 188 8.44 2.56 6.73
C ARG A 188 9.84 2.45 6.15
N ILE A 189 10.85 2.50 7.01
CA ILE A 189 12.25 2.32 6.64
C ILE A 189 12.93 1.34 7.60
N SER A 190 13.96 0.65 7.11
CA SER A 190 14.79 -0.23 7.93
C SER A 190 15.80 0.55 8.78
N ILE A 191 16.04 0.11 10.01
CA ILE A 191 17.16 0.55 10.83
C ILE A 191 18.35 -0.36 10.49
N GLY A 192 19.26 0.09 9.63
CA GLY A 192 20.24 -0.77 8.97
C GLY A 192 19.62 -1.49 7.76
N GLY A 193 20.13 -2.66 7.40
CA GLY A 193 19.64 -3.45 6.27
C GLY A 193 18.40 -4.29 6.58
N CYS A 194 17.68 -4.63 5.51
CA CYS A 194 16.61 -5.63 5.45
C CYS A 194 16.91 -6.66 4.35
N ASP A 195 16.02 -7.62 4.09
CA ASP A 195 16.15 -8.60 2.99
C ASP A 195 16.08 -7.94 1.59
N PHE A 196 15.30 -6.88 1.44
CA PHE A 196 15.26 -6.02 0.24
C PHE A 196 16.37 -4.95 0.23
N ASP A 197 17.57 -5.32 0.66
CA ASP A 197 18.81 -4.62 0.34
C ASP A 197 19.60 -5.43 -0.70
N LEU A 198 20.70 -4.88 -1.22
CA LEU A 198 21.57 -5.61 -2.15
C LEU A 198 22.51 -6.60 -1.44
N ASN A 199 22.70 -6.42 -0.13
CA ASN A 199 23.50 -7.27 0.73
C ASN A 199 23.13 -7.01 2.20
N PRO A 200 23.37 -7.96 3.12
CA PRO A 200 23.11 -7.72 4.54
C PRO A 200 24.09 -6.69 5.11
N TRP A 201 23.61 -5.78 5.96
CA TRP A 201 24.44 -4.76 6.61
C TRP A 201 23.78 -4.18 7.88
N ALA A 202 24.60 -3.65 8.77
CA ALA A 202 24.17 -2.89 9.94
C ALA A 202 25.09 -1.68 10.16
N TYR A 203 24.69 -0.75 11.02
CA TYR A 203 25.63 0.26 11.49
C TYR A 203 26.64 -0.36 12.46
N ASN A 204 27.83 0.22 12.57
CA ASN A 204 28.83 -0.17 13.57
C ASN A 204 29.24 -1.66 13.51
N GLU A 205 29.41 -2.19 12.30
CA GLU A 205 29.91 -3.57 12.10
C GLU A 205 31.37 -3.72 12.53
N GLU A 206 32.20 -2.69 12.31
CA GLU A 206 33.63 -2.67 12.65
C GLU A 206 34.02 -1.34 13.34
N PRO A 207 34.94 -1.36 14.33
CA PRO A 207 35.52 -2.56 14.93
C PRO A 207 34.48 -3.34 15.76
N GLN A 208 34.60 -4.67 15.77
CA GLN A 208 33.66 -5.52 16.52
C GLN A 208 33.70 -5.29 18.03
N ASN A 209 32.57 -5.52 18.70
CA ASN A 209 32.39 -5.37 20.16
C ASN A 209 32.60 -3.93 20.67
N GLU A 210 32.47 -2.95 19.78
CA GLU A 210 32.56 -1.53 20.13
C GLU A 210 31.19 -1.04 20.63
N VAL A 211 31.06 -0.92 21.95
CA VAL A 211 29.78 -0.67 22.64
C VAL A 211 29.36 0.80 22.71
N VAL A 212 30.24 1.73 22.35
CA VAL A 212 29.99 3.20 22.34
C VAL A 212 29.39 3.65 21.01
N LEU A 213 29.46 2.80 19.98
CA LEU A 213 28.85 2.96 18.66
C LEU A 213 29.41 4.18 17.91
N THR A 214 30.74 4.34 17.85
CA THR A 214 31.39 5.47 17.17
C THR A 214 31.20 5.44 15.65
N GLY A 215 30.90 4.27 15.07
CA GLY A 215 30.49 4.12 13.67
C GLY A 215 29.10 4.68 13.35
N MET A 216 28.39 5.24 14.34
CA MET A 216 27.07 5.86 14.20
C MET A 216 27.09 7.38 14.41
N ASP A 217 28.23 8.04 14.15
CA ASP A 217 28.32 9.50 14.22
C ASP A 217 27.92 10.18 12.88
N LYS A 218 27.73 9.40 11.82
CA LYS A 218 27.21 9.83 10.52
C LYS A 218 26.35 8.73 9.88
N LEU A 219 25.50 9.12 8.92
CA LEU A 219 24.73 8.16 8.13
C LEU A 219 25.66 7.22 7.34
N HIS A 220 25.23 5.97 7.22
CA HIS A 220 25.81 5.03 6.28
C HIS A 220 25.51 5.51 4.84
N GLU A 221 26.38 5.25 3.86
CA GLU A 221 26.22 5.73 2.47
C GLU A 221 24.85 5.36 1.84
N ARG A 222 24.38 4.13 2.12
CA ARG A 222 23.04 3.65 1.74
C ARG A 222 21.92 4.55 2.27
N ASP A 223 22.05 5.01 3.51
CA ASP A 223 21.09 5.92 4.12
C ASP A 223 21.26 7.37 3.66
N VAL A 224 22.47 7.80 3.30
CA VAL A 224 22.67 9.11 2.65
C VAL A 224 21.85 9.19 1.35
N LEU A 225 21.92 8.15 0.52
CA LEU A 225 21.12 8.05 -0.71
C LEU A 225 19.61 8.05 -0.40
N ARG A 226 19.17 7.14 0.49
CA ARG A 226 17.76 7.01 0.86
C ARG A 226 17.18 8.30 1.44
N VAL A 227 17.93 8.99 2.31
CA VAL A 227 17.52 10.27 2.89
C VAL A 227 17.38 11.35 1.79
N GLY A 228 18.32 11.40 0.85
CA GLY A 228 18.24 12.32 -0.30
C GLY A 228 16.98 12.08 -1.14
N GLN A 229 16.67 10.81 -1.42
CA GLN A 229 15.49 10.41 -2.18
C GLN A 229 14.19 10.75 -1.43
N ILE A 230 14.10 10.48 -0.12
CA ILE A 230 12.91 10.83 0.69
C ILE A 230 12.73 12.36 0.76
N LYS A 231 13.81 13.14 0.83
CA LYS A 231 13.72 14.61 0.78
C LYS A 231 13.17 15.09 -0.57
N ARG A 232 13.67 14.54 -1.67
CA ARG A 232 13.14 14.82 -3.02
C ARG A 232 11.66 14.44 -3.12
N MET A 233 11.29 13.27 -2.61
CA MET A 233 9.91 12.80 -2.56
C MET A 233 9.00 13.81 -1.86
N LYS A 234 9.38 14.29 -0.66
CA LYS A 234 8.63 15.33 0.07
C LYS A 234 8.53 16.64 -0.72
N GLU A 235 9.62 17.07 -1.35
CA GLU A 235 9.67 18.29 -2.16
C GLU A 235 8.69 18.23 -3.34
N VAL A 236 8.74 17.17 -4.14
CA VAL A 236 7.96 17.11 -5.39
C VAL A 236 6.50 16.70 -5.19
N SER A 237 6.20 15.98 -4.11
CA SER A 237 4.82 15.63 -3.74
C SER A 237 4.12 16.74 -2.95
N GLY A 238 4.88 17.65 -2.33
CA GLY A 238 4.34 18.63 -1.39
C GLY A 238 3.95 18.03 -0.03
N GLU A 239 4.39 16.80 0.28
CA GLU A 239 4.06 16.12 1.53
C GLU A 239 4.81 16.73 2.73
N THR A 240 4.05 17.30 3.67
CA THR A 240 4.58 18.07 4.80
C THR A 240 4.42 17.38 6.16
N ASN A 241 3.59 16.35 6.26
CA ASN A 241 3.24 15.59 7.46
C ASN A 241 3.61 14.10 7.34
N LEU A 242 4.71 13.79 6.65
CA LEU A 242 5.22 12.43 6.52
C LEU A 242 5.63 11.85 7.87
N ARG A 243 5.02 10.72 8.25
CA ARG A 243 5.34 9.96 9.47
C ARG A 243 6.16 8.73 9.14
N ILE A 244 7.41 8.74 9.61
CA ILE A 244 8.37 7.68 9.32
C ILE A 244 8.43 6.69 10.48
N LYS A 245 8.22 5.40 10.20
CA LYS A 245 8.41 4.27 11.13
C LYS A 245 9.72 3.54 10.81
N GLY A 246 10.57 3.33 11.82
CA GLY A 246 11.76 2.48 11.75
C GLY A 246 11.52 1.06 12.28
N ALA A 247 12.13 0.05 11.67
CA ALA A 247 12.25 -1.29 12.27
C ALA A 247 13.62 -1.91 11.97
N ALA A 248 14.24 -2.54 12.96
CA ALA A 248 15.51 -3.25 12.80
C ALA A 248 15.29 -4.73 12.52
N TRP A 249 15.95 -5.28 11.50
CA TRP A 249 15.96 -6.73 11.23
C TRP A 249 17.00 -7.45 12.06
N SER A 250 18.19 -6.86 12.19
CA SER A 250 19.30 -7.47 12.90
C SER A 250 20.26 -6.40 13.42
N PRO A 251 20.89 -6.63 14.59
CA PRO A 251 22.07 -5.90 15.00
C PRO A 251 23.30 -6.39 14.20
N PRO A 252 24.47 -5.74 14.35
CA PRO A 252 25.75 -6.29 13.92
C PRO A 252 25.96 -7.72 14.42
N LYS A 253 26.61 -8.55 13.59
CA LYS A 253 26.84 -9.97 13.88
C LYS A 253 27.46 -10.20 15.25
N TRP A 254 28.44 -9.39 15.64
CA TRP A 254 29.14 -9.52 16.93
C TRP A 254 28.21 -9.40 18.15
N MET A 255 27.04 -8.76 18.02
CA MET A 255 26.04 -8.68 19.08
C MET A 255 25.20 -9.96 19.26
N LYS A 256 25.25 -10.89 18.29
CA LYS A 256 24.38 -12.06 18.23
C LYS A 256 25.05 -13.33 18.75
N THR A 257 24.29 -14.22 19.35
CA THR A 257 24.79 -15.49 19.89
C THR A 257 25.39 -16.41 18.82
N ASN A 258 24.94 -16.30 17.57
CA ASN A 258 25.45 -17.08 16.45
C ASN A 258 26.53 -16.36 15.62
N ASN A 259 26.78 -15.08 15.88
CA ASN A 259 27.67 -14.23 15.06
C ASN A 259 27.36 -14.25 13.55
N GLU A 260 26.10 -14.47 13.16
CA GLU A 260 25.67 -14.58 11.77
C GLU A 260 24.47 -13.67 11.47
N TRP A 261 24.26 -13.32 10.20
CA TRP A 261 23.11 -12.51 9.79
C TRP A 261 21.79 -13.26 9.93
N THR A 262 21.77 -14.53 9.56
CA THR A 262 20.58 -15.39 9.53
C THR A 262 20.71 -16.62 10.45
N GLY A 263 19.65 -17.42 10.55
CA GLY A 263 19.57 -18.60 11.43
C GLY A 263 19.20 -18.26 12.88
N PHE A 264 19.20 -19.29 13.75
CA PHE A 264 18.93 -19.10 15.18
C PHE A 264 19.97 -18.17 15.80
N GLY A 265 19.55 -16.98 16.20
CA GLY A 265 20.45 -15.98 16.74
C GLY A 265 19.69 -15.01 17.62
N GLN A 266 20.11 -14.90 18.87
CA GLN A 266 19.53 -13.99 19.84
C GLN A 266 20.53 -12.89 20.19
N LEU A 267 20.05 -11.79 20.74
CA LEU A 267 20.92 -10.73 21.25
C LEU A 267 21.65 -11.26 22.50
N LYS A 268 22.98 -11.13 22.52
CA LYS A 268 23.77 -11.44 23.73
C LYS A 268 23.43 -10.44 24.84
N ARG A 269 23.35 -10.91 26.07
CA ARG A 269 22.82 -10.12 27.20
C ARG A 269 23.69 -8.89 27.52
N GLU A 270 25.00 -9.03 27.36
CA GLU A 270 25.98 -7.96 27.53
C GLU A 270 25.74 -6.77 26.58
N TYR A 271 25.02 -6.95 25.48
CA TYR A 271 24.74 -5.91 24.49
C TYR A 271 23.32 -5.34 24.56
N TYR A 272 22.53 -5.64 25.59
CA TYR A 272 21.15 -5.13 25.70
C TYR A 272 21.09 -3.60 25.75
N GLN A 273 21.96 -2.98 26.56
CA GLN A 273 22.07 -1.51 26.60
C GLN A 273 22.64 -0.95 25.30
N THR A 274 23.65 -1.61 24.73
CA THR A 274 24.25 -1.20 23.46
C THR A 274 23.21 -1.20 22.34
N TRP A 275 22.34 -2.20 22.29
CA TRP A 275 21.27 -2.27 21.29
C TRP A 275 20.16 -1.23 21.51
N ALA A 276 19.87 -0.86 22.75
CA ALA A 276 19.00 0.29 23.05
C ALA A 276 19.64 1.61 22.59
N ASN A 277 20.93 1.81 22.87
CA ASN A 277 21.70 2.99 22.44
C ASN A 277 21.81 3.06 20.90
N TYR A 278 21.88 1.92 20.23
CA TYR A 278 21.87 1.84 18.76
C TYR A 278 20.61 2.44 18.15
N HIS A 279 19.43 2.11 18.70
CA HIS A 279 18.17 2.73 18.28
C HIS A 279 18.18 4.24 18.55
N LEU A 280 18.64 4.65 19.74
CA LEU A 280 18.72 6.07 20.09
C LEU A 280 19.64 6.86 19.15
N LYS A 281 20.84 6.35 18.86
CA LYS A 281 21.77 6.97 17.91
C LYS A 281 21.20 7.04 16.50
N TRP A 282 20.47 6.02 16.06
CA TRP A 282 19.81 6.05 14.76
C TRP A 282 18.73 7.13 14.67
N LEU A 283 17.94 7.33 15.74
CA LEU A 283 16.98 8.43 15.83
C LEU A 283 17.68 9.79 15.73
N ASP A 284 18.82 9.97 16.42
CA ASP A 284 19.64 11.18 16.33
C ASP A 284 20.19 11.43 14.92
N LEU A 285 20.65 10.38 14.25
CA LEU A 285 21.15 10.44 12.88
C LEU A 285 20.05 10.87 11.89
N MET A 286 18.86 10.26 12.00
CA MET A 286 17.74 10.58 11.11
C MET A 286 17.23 12.01 11.33
N GLU A 287 17.06 12.43 12.59
CA GLU A 287 16.64 13.79 12.93
C GLU A 287 17.66 14.84 12.47
N SER A 288 18.96 14.64 12.73
CA SER A 288 20.03 15.58 12.31
C SER A 288 20.16 15.69 10.80
N ASN A 289 19.69 14.70 10.05
CA ASN A 289 19.62 14.71 8.59
C ASN A 289 18.25 15.11 8.06
N GLY A 290 17.35 15.67 8.88
CA GLY A 290 16.09 16.28 8.47
C GLY A 290 14.93 15.30 8.24
N LEU A 291 15.05 14.06 8.74
CA LEU A 291 13.99 13.05 8.74
C LEU A 291 13.66 12.63 10.19
N PRO A 292 12.95 13.46 10.96
CA PRO A 292 12.50 13.05 12.29
C PRO A 292 11.62 11.80 12.20
N ILE A 293 11.81 10.88 13.16
CA ILE A 293 11.14 9.58 13.18
C ILE A 293 9.89 9.68 14.05
N TRP A 294 8.76 9.21 13.52
CA TRP A 294 7.48 9.17 14.22
C TRP A 294 7.39 7.96 15.16
N ALA A 295 7.87 6.81 14.70
CA ALA A 295 7.77 5.56 15.46
C ALA A 295 8.94 4.60 15.21
N ILE A 296 9.19 3.71 16.16
CA ILE A 296 10.04 2.53 15.98
C ILE A 296 9.29 1.26 16.39
N SER A 297 9.76 0.12 15.89
CA SER A 297 9.34 -1.20 16.38
C SER A 297 10.37 -1.79 17.34
N THR A 298 9.93 -2.68 18.24
CA THR A 298 10.82 -3.54 19.05
C THR A 298 11.68 -4.53 18.23
N GLY A 299 11.47 -4.61 16.92
CA GLY A 299 12.23 -5.44 15.98
C GLY A 299 11.31 -6.05 14.93
N ASN A 300 11.82 -6.25 13.72
CA ASN A 300 11.07 -6.90 12.64
C ASN A 300 11.00 -8.42 12.86
N GLU A 301 9.78 -8.97 12.85
CA GLU A 301 9.49 -10.42 12.89
C GLU A 301 10.36 -11.20 13.90
N PRO A 302 10.26 -10.91 15.21
CA PRO A 302 11.05 -11.55 16.26
C PRO A 302 11.05 -13.08 16.25
N LEU A 303 10.01 -13.72 15.69
CA LEU A 303 9.96 -15.17 15.57
C LEU A 303 10.89 -15.75 14.48
N ASN A 304 11.31 -14.96 13.49
CA ASN A 304 12.12 -15.46 12.38
C ASN A 304 13.47 -16.02 12.84
N GLY A 305 14.13 -15.32 13.76
CA GLY A 305 15.40 -15.76 14.35
C GLY A 305 15.27 -16.88 15.39
N ILE A 306 14.08 -17.46 15.59
CA ILE A 306 13.83 -18.57 16.52
C ILE A 306 13.09 -19.73 15.85
N PHE A 307 11.87 -19.51 15.37
CA PHE A 307 10.98 -20.60 14.95
C PHE A 307 11.07 -20.86 13.45
N PHE A 308 11.14 -19.80 12.64
CA PHE A 308 11.17 -19.91 11.18
C PHE A 308 12.59 -19.95 10.59
N MET A 309 13.61 -20.22 11.43
CA MET A 309 15.03 -20.22 11.03
C MET A 309 15.36 -21.15 9.84
N PHE A 310 14.54 -22.18 9.61
CA PHE A 310 14.77 -23.15 8.53
C PHE A 310 14.26 -22.65 7.18
N PHE A 311 13.41 -21.62 7.18
CA PHE A 311 12.79 -21.04 5.98
C PHE A 311 13.29 -19.62 5.72
N VAL A 312 13.61 -18.87 6.77
CA VAL A 312 14.16 -17.52 6.70
C VAL A 312 15.67 -17.57 6.48
N LYS A 313 16.12 -17.02 5.34
CA LYS A 313 17.54 -16.98 4.95
C LYS A 313 18.16 -15.58 4.97
N PHE A 314 17.38 -14.58 5.37
CA PHE A 314 17.82 -13.19 5.48
C PHE A 314 18.15 -12.80 6.93
N MET A 315 18.65 -11.57 7.09
CA MET A 315 18.95 -10.95 8.39
C MET A 315 17.76 -11.04 9.34
N SER A 316 17.99 -11.53 10.57
CA SER A 316 16.93 -11.60 11.59
C SER A 316 17.51 -11.53 13.00
N LEU A 317 16.69 -11.15 13.98
CA LEU A 317 17.02 -11.21 15.40
C LEU A 317 15.92 -11.95 16.15
N GLY A 318 16.27 -13.11 16.69
CA GLY A 318 15.35 -13.95 17.44
C GLY A 318 15.09 -13.41 18.84
N TRP A 319 13.81 -13.26 19.18
CA TRP A 319 13.38 -12.93 20.54
C TRP A 319 12.45 -14.00 21.10
N THR A 320 12.59 -14.28 22.40
CA THR A 320 11.48 -14.88 23.18
C THR A 320 10.72 -13.75 23.85
N PRO A 321 9.42 -13.91 24.20
CA PRO A 321 8.70 -12.87 24.92
C PRO A 321 9.36 -12.54 26.27
N GLN A 322 10.03 -13.51 26.91
CA GLN A 322 10.77 -13.27 28.15
C GLN A 322 11.95 -12.32 27.95
N MET A 323 12.78 -12.59 26.93
CA MET A 323 13.96 -11.78 26.64
C MET A 323 13.57 -10.39 26.13
N GLN A 324 12.55 -10.31 25.27
CA GLN A 324 12.08 -9.03 24.75
C GLN A 324 11.48 -8.17 25.85
N ALA A 325 10.78 -8.77 26.82
CA ALA A 325 10.27 -8.04 27.98
C ALA A 325 11.39 -7.43 28.83
N VAL A 326 12.47 -8.18 29.08
CA VAL A 326 13.66 -7.68 29.78
C VAL A 326 14.31 -6.55 29.00
N TRP A 327 14.56 -6.75 27.71
CA TRP A 327 15.21 -5.72 26.89
C TRP A 327 14.35 -4.44 26.78
N LEU A 328 13.06 -4.58 26.54
CA LEU A 328 12.15 -3.44 26.43
C LEU A 328 12.03 -2.68 27.77
N ASN A 329 11.76 -3.39 28.87
CA ASN A 329 11.49 -2.77 30.16
C ASN A 329 12.75 -2.18 30.80
N ASP A 330 13.86 -2.91 30.76
CA ASP A 330 15.05 -2.58 31.53
C ASP A 330 16.04 -1.71 30.70
N TYR A 331 15.90 -1.67 29.36
CA TYR A 331 16.85 -1.01 28.47
C TYR A 331 16.21 -0.08 27.43
N LEU A 332 15.51 -0.59 26.40
CA LEU A 332 15.02 0.23 25.28
C LEU A 332 14.04 1.31 25.78
N GLY A 333 13.03 0.92 26.54
CA GLY A 333 12.00 1.81 27.06
C GLY A 333 12.60 2.98 27.85
N PRO A 334 13.38 2.72 28.93
CA PRO A 334 14.07 3.78 29.67
C PRO A 334 15.02 4.62 28.80
N THR A 335 15.75 4.00 27.87
CA THR A 335 16.69 4.71 26.99
C THR A 335 15.97 5.73 26.11
N ILE A 336 14.84 5.34 25.50
CA ILE A 336 14.04 6.24 24.66
C ILE A 336 13.32 7.28 25.53
N ARG A 337 12.61 6.86 26.58
CA ARG A 337 11.79 7.76 27.41
C ARG A 337 12.60 8.80 28.21
N ASN A 338 13.89 8.55 28.45
CA ASN A 338 14.80 9.50 29.09
C ASN A 338 15.62 10.35 28.09
N SER A 339 15.37 10.20 26.79
CA SER A 339 16.03 10.98 25.74
C SER A 339 15.17 12.14 25.24
N LYS A 340 15.71 12.94 24.30
CA LYS A 340 14.90 13.94 23.58
C LYS A 340 13.82 13.32 22.68
N HIS A 341 13.95 12.04 22.31
CA HIS A 341 13.00 11.28 21.50
C HIS A 341 11.93 10.57 22.35
N LYS A 342 11.74 10.98 23.60
CA LYS A 342 10.82 10.33 24.55
C LYS A 342 9.39 10.17 24.07
N ASP A 343 8.95 11.02 23.13
CA ASP A 343 7.57 11.10 22.64
C ASP A 343 7.32 10.27 21.36
N ILE A 344 8.34 9.59 20.81
CA ILE A 344 8.11 8.69 19.66
C ILE A 344 7.26 7.49 20.07
N ILE A 345 6.52 6.94 19.12
CA ILE A 345 5.75 5.72 19.33
C ILE A 345 6.66 4.49 19.30
N ILE A 346 6.49 3.59 20.27
CA ILE A 346 7.11 2.27 20.26
C ILE A 346 6.03 1.24 19.94
N PHE A 347 6.11 0.66 18.74
CA PHE A 347 5.29 -0.47 18.32
C PHE A 347 5.87 -1.79 18.84
N GLY A 348 5.01 -2.61 19.43
CA GLY A 348 5.32 -3.99 19.78
C GLY A 348 4.84 -4.98 18.72
N ASN A 349 5.30 -6.23 18.85
CA ASN A 349 5.05 -7.35 17.94
C ASN A 349 5.77 -7.19 16.59
N ASP A 350 5.24 -6.37 15.67
CA ASP A 350 5.76 -6.18 14.28
C ASP A 350 6.08 -7.53 13.60
N ASP A 351 5.10 -8.41 13.72
CA ASP A 351 5.11 -9.81 13.32
C ASP A 351 3.66 -10.24 13.01
N GLN A 352 3.47 -11.50 12.67
CA GLN A 352 2.19 -12.10 12.38
C GLN A 352 1.24 -12.06 13.59
N ARG A 353 -0.07 -12.03 13.32
CA ARG A 353 -1.12 -11.92 14.34
C ARG A 353 -1.21 -13.08 15.33
N PHE A 354 -0.74 -14.29 14.97
CA PHE A 354 -1.07 -15.53 15.69
C PHE A 354 -0.39 -15.67 17.07
N THR A 355 0.66 -14.89 17.33
CA THR A 355 1.32 -14.83 18.64
C THR A 355 0.61 -13.87 19.59
N SER A 356 -0.17 -12.92 19.08
CA SER A 356 -0.82 -11.88 19.87
C SER A 356 -2.22 -12.32 20.32
N PRO A 357 -2.62 -12.07 21.59
CA PRO A 357 -1.91 -11.34 22.64
C PRO A 357 -1.03 -12.22 23.55
N LEU A 358 -0.85 -13.51 23.24
CA LEU A 358 -0.11 -14.42 24.13
C LEU A 358 1.32 -13.91 24.39
N TRP A 359 1.97 -13.39 23.35
CA TRP A 359 3.30 -12.78 23.45
C TRP A 359 3.36 -11.66 24.49
N PHE A 360 2.47 -10.67 24.40
CA PHE A 360 2.40 -9.56 25.34
C PHE A 360 2.03 -10.00 26.76
N LYS A 361 1.17 -11.01 26.91
CA LYS A 361 0.86 -11.61 28.22
C LYS A 361 2.08 -12.27 28.85
N MET A 362 2.89 -12.97 28.06
CA MET A 362 4.13 -13.59 28.53
C MET A 362 5.20 -12.54 28.86
N MET A 363 5.27 -11.46 28.08
CA MET A 363 6.15 -10.34 28.38
C MET A 363 5.83 -9.73 29.75
N ASN A 364 4.57 -9.34 29.97
CA ASN A 364 4.11 -8.71 31.21
C ASN A 364 4.26 -9.64 32.43
N ARG A 365 4.15 -10.97 32.25
CA ARG A 365 4.44 -11.95 33.31
C ARG A 365 5.93 -12.01 33.68
N THR A 366 6.82 -11.75 32.74
CA THR A 366 8.28 -11.85 32.94
C THR A 366 8.84 -10.57 33.55
N ARG A 367 8.37 -9.43 33.05
CA ARG A 367 8.69 -8.09 33.55
C ARG A 367 7.39 -7.30 33.63
N PRO A 368 6.81 -7.14 34.84
CA PRO A 368 5.65 -6.30 35.02
C PRO A 368 5.90 -4.91 34.44
N ASN A 369 4.89 -4.35 33.78
CA ASN A 369 4.92 -3.03 33.13
C ASN A 369 5.74 -2.97 31.82
N SER A 370 6.32 -4.09 31.34
CA SER A 370 7.08 -4.07 30.08
C SER A 370 6.23 -3.61 28.88
N VAL A 371 4.93 -3.92 28.91
CA VAL A 371 3.98 -3.54 27.85
C VAL A 371 3.53 -2.08 27.96
N ASP A 372 3.82 -1.39 29.06
CA ASP A 372 3.45 0.02 29.22
C ASP A 372 4.33 0.93 28.36
N TYR A 373 5.54 0.49 28.01
CA TYR A 373 6.40 1.14 27.02
C TYR A 373 5.89 1.00 25.58
N ILE A 374 4.94 0.10 25.31
CA ILE A 374 4.37 -0.12 23.98
C ILE A 374 3.19 0.86 23.80
N ASP A 375 3.28 1.76 22.81
CA ASP A 375 2.20 2.71 22.50
C ASP A 375 1.25 2.17 21.42
N GLY A 376 1.71 1.19 20.64
CA GLY A 376 0.93 0.58 19.57
C GLY A 376 1.29 -0.88 19.29
N VAL A 377 0.38 -1.58 18.62
CA VAL A 377 0.59 -2.93 18.09
C VAL A 377 0.77 -2.85 16.58
N ALA A 378 1.88 -3.39 16.08
CA ALA A 378 2.13 -3.54 14.66
C ALA A 378 1.96 -5.02 14.26
N LEU A 379 1.15 -5.30 13.24
CA LEU A 379 0.96 -6.64 12.70
C LEU A 379 1.37 -6.73 11.23
N HIS A 380 1.81 -7.93 10.83
CA HIS A 380 2.06 -8.30 9.44
C HIS A 380 0.90 -9.17 8.91
N TRP A 381 0.72 -9.14 7.58
CA TRP A 381 -0.46 -9.68 6.89
C TRP A 381 -0.35 -11.14 6.39
N TYR A 382 0.86 -11.70 6.38
CA TYR A 382 1.15 -12.89 5.57
C TYR A 382 0.30 -14.11 5.92
N TRP A 383 -0.07 -14.33 7.18
CA TRP A 383 -0.73 -15.57 7.62
C TRP A 383 -2.24 -15.46 7.86
N ASP A 384 -2.87 -14.44 7.29
CA ASP A 384 -4.26 -14.09 7.55
C ASP A 384 -5.27 -15.11 7.03
N GLU A 385 -4.94 -15.81 5.93
CA GLU A 385 -5.77 -16.90 5.38
C GLU A 385 -5.82 -18.12 6.30
N ILE A 386 -4.84 -18.26 7.21
CA ILE A 386 -4.70 -19.40 8.11
C ILE A 386 -5.18 -19.02 9.53
N PHE A 387 -4.89 -17.81 9.98
CA PHE A 387 -5.27 -17.32 11.30
C PHE A 387 -6.33 -16.23 11.20
N GLY A 388 -7.57 -16.56 11.56
CA GLY A 388 -8.69 -15.63 11.51
C GLY A 388 -8.63 -14.48 12.53
N ASN A 389 -9.53 -13.51 12.37
CA ASN A 389 -9.51 -12.23 13.10
C ASN A 389 -9.74 -12.36 14.64
N SER A 390 -10.07 -13.54 15.15
CA SER A 390 -10.18 -13.78 16.60
C SER A 390 -8.90 -13.45 17.38
N PHE A 391 -7.72 -13.54 16.75
CA PHE A 391 -6.45 -13.11 17.37
C PHE A 391 -6.38 -11.59 17.50
N ILE A 392 -6.84 -10.86 16.48
CA ILE A 392 -6.97 -9.39 16.50
C ILE A 392 -7.91 -8.99 17.63
N HIS A 393 -9.14 -9.53 17.68
CA HIS A 393 -10.11 -9.15 18.72
C HIS A 393 -9.60 -9.40 20.15
N LYS A 394 -8.92 -10.52 20.38
CA LYS A 394 -8.27 -10.82 21.68
C LYS A 394 -7.13 -9.85 21.98
N THR A 395 -6.39 -9.42 20.96
CA THR A 395 -5.29 -8.46 21.09
C THR A 395 -5.82 -7.07 21.40
N ASN A 396 -6.84 -6.61 20.68
CA ASN A 396 -7.47 -5.30 20.89
C ASN A 396 -8.02 -5.18 22.31
N LYS A 397 -8.62 -6.26 22.82
CA LYS A 397 -9.09 -6.32 24.21
C LYS A 397 -7.96 -6.26 25.24
N TYR A 398 -6.79 -6.82 24.94
CA TYR A 398 -5.65 -6.84 25.88
C TYR A 398 -4.80 -5.57 25.81
N MET A 399 -4.65 -5.00 24.62
CA MET A 399 -3.90 -3.77 24.32
C MET A 399 -4.88 -2.63 24.02
N GLU A 400 -5.89 -2.46 24.88
CA GLU A 400 -6.93 -1.46 24.71
C GLU A 400 -6.34 -0.05 24.65
N ASN A 401 -6.89 0.83 23.82
CA ASN A 401 -6.44 2.21 23.59
C ASN A 401 -5.03 2.36 22.97
N LYS A 402 -4.42 1.27 22.49
CA LYS A 402 -3.14 1.33 21.76
C LYS A 402 -3.39 1.51 20.27
N ILE A 403 -2.51 2.26 19.59
CA ILE A 403 -2.57 2.43 18.13
C ILE A 403 -2.36 1.06 17.48
N GLN A 404 -3.08 0.77 16.40
CA GLN A 404 -2.92 -0.47 15.66
C GLN A 404 -2.71 -0.21 14.19
N ILE A 405 -1.65 -0.78 13.63
CA ILE A 405 -1.36 -0.65 12.20
C ILE A 405 -0.99 -2.00 11.62
N ILE A 406 -1.34 -2.19 10.35
CA ILE A 406 -0.61 -3.13 9.52
C ILE A 406 0.68 -2.42 9.12
N SER A 407 1.81 -2.90 9.64
CA SER A 407 3.11 -2.28 9.40
C SER A 407 3.82 -2.84 8.18
N GLU A 408 3.33 -3.96 7.65
CA GLU A 408 3.88 -4.64 6.48
C GLU A 408 2.83 -5.58 5.86
N SER A 409 2.67 -5.45 4.54
CA SER A 409 1.91 -6.37 3.70
C SER A 409 2.58 -6.53 2.33
N CYS A 410 2.61 -7.74 1.79
CA CYS A 410 2.93 -7.97 0.38
C CYS A 410 2.27 -9.27 -0.10
N ILE A 411 2.20 -9.46 -1.42
CA ILE A 411 1.63 -10.67 -2.05
C ILE A 411 2.74 -11.40 -2.81
N GLY A 412 2.69 -12.74 -2.83
CA GLY A 412 3.72 -13.57 -3.47
C GLY A 412 4.67 -14.21 -2.47
N ASP A 413 4.43 -14.03 -1.17
CA ASP A 413 5.22 -14.56 -0.05
C ASP A 413 5.02 -16.06 0.20
N LYS A 414 3.98 -16.68 -0.38
CA LYS A 414 3.62 -18.08 -0.11
C LYS A 414 4.30 -19.08 -1.03
N PRO A 415 4.70 -20.27 -0.53
CA PRO A 415 5.23 -21.35 -1.37
C PRO A 415 4.29 -21.83 -2.48
N TRP A 416 2.98 -21.65 -2.31
CA TRP A 416 1.96 -22.01 -3.31
C TRP A 416 1.56 -20.84 -4.22
N GLN A 417 2.15 -19.66 -4.02
CA GLN A 417 1.99 -18.51 -4.90
C GLN A 417 3.22 -18.38 -5.80
N LYS A 418 3.06 -17.68 -6.93
CA LYS A 418 4.22 -17.26 -7.71
C LYS A 418 4.95 -16.15 -6.93
N ALA A 419 6.17 -16.46 -6.48
CA ALA A 419 7.13 -15.51 -5.89
C ALA A 419 7.72 -14.60 -6.98
N ALA A 420 6.85 -13.77 -7.57
CA ALA A 420 7.17 -12.76 -8.56
C ALA A 420 5.95 -11.87 -8.81
N PRO A 421 6.12 -10.69 -9.41
CA PRO A 421 5.04 -9.88 -9.94
C PRO A 421 4.14 -10.62 -10.94
N LEU A 422 2.85 -10.36 -10.83
CA LEU A 422 1.83 -10.80 -11.78
C LEU A 422 1.24 -9.55 -12.42
N LEU A 423 2.00 -8.96 -13.36
CA LEU A 423 1.65 -7.68 -13.99
C LEU A 423 0.19 -7.65 -14.44
N GLY A 424 -0.58 -6.73 -13.86
CA GLY A 424 -1.98 -6.49 -14.19
C GLY A 424 -2.99 -7.36 -13.45
N SER A 425 -2.58 -8.16 -12.47
CA SER A 425 -3.45 -9.07 -11.73
C SER A 425 -4.51 -8.33 -10.91
N TRP A 426 -5.77 -8.38 -11.37
CA TRP A 426 -6.90 -7.89 -10.60
C TRP A 426 -7.15 -8.72 -9.33
N GLU A 427 -6.89 -10.02 -9.37
CA GLU A 427 -7.07 -10.93 -8.23
C GLU A 427 -6.21 -10.51 -7.02
N ARG A 428 -4.95 -10.10 -7.26
CA ARG A 428 -4.09 -9.54 -6.21
C ARG A 428 -4.68 -8.24 -5.63
N GLY A 429 -5.25 -7.39 -6.49
CA GLY A 429 -6.02 -6.22 -6.07
C GLY A 429 -7.25 -6.59 -5.21
N GLU A 430 -8.04 -7.59 -5.60
CA GLU A 430 -9.20 -8.05 -4.80
C GLU A 430 -8.78 -8.55 -3.42
N LYS A 431 -7.66 -9.30 -3.35
CA LYS A 431 -7.11 -9.81 -2.08
C LYS A 431 -6.70 -8.66 -1.16
N MET A 432 -6.04 -7.64 -1.70
CA MET A 432 -5.67 -6.44 -0.96
C MET A 432 -6.92 -5.65 -0.49
N ALA A 433 -7.92 -5.45 -1.36
CA ALA A 433 -9.15 -4.74 -1.03
C ALA A 433 -9.88 -5.36 0.17
N ARG A 434 -10.05 -6.69 0.15
CA ARG A 434 -10.69 -7.42 1.26
C ARG A 434 -9.91 -7.26 2.56
N SER A 435 -8.59 -7.33 2.48
CA SER A 435 -7.77 -7.28 3.67
C SER A 435 -7.75 -5.89 4.30
N MET A 436 -7.52 -4.84 3.49
CA MET A 436 -7.59 -3.45 3.97
C MET A 436 -8.92 -3.17 4.63
N MET A 437 -10.02 -3.57 3.98
CA MET A 437 -11.35 -3.37 4.52
C MET A 437 -11.57 -4.12 5.84
N SER A 438 -11.21 -5.41 5.91
CA SER A 438 -11.36 -6.22 7.13
C SER A 438 -10.57 -5.64 8.30
N HIS A 439 -9.33 -5.21 8.09
CA HIS A 439 -8.50 -4.67 9.19
C HIS A 439 -9.01 -3.32 9.67
N LEU A 440 -9.41 -2.44 8.75
CA LEU A 440 -10.01 -1.15 9.12
C LEU A 440 -11.35 -1.36 9.85
N GLN A 441 -12.16 -2.34 9.47
CA GLN A 441 -13.37 -2.71 10.20
C GLN A 441 -13.05 -3.27 11.60
N ASP A 442 -11.93 -3.98 11.76
CA ASP A 442 -11.47 -4.55 13.04
C ASP A 442 -10.72 -3.55 13.94
N GLY A 443 -10.72 -2.25 13.62
CA GLY A 443 -10.20 -1.21 14.49
C GLY A 443 -8.76 -0.78 14.19
N PHE A 444 -8.19 -1.17 13.05
CA PHE A 444 -6.87 -0.68 12.63
C PHE A 444 -6.94 0.80 12.27
N HIS A 445 -5.87 1.51 12.62
CA HIS A 445 -5.73 2.94 12.42
C HIS A 445 -4.90 3.26 11.17
N GLY A 446 -4.14 2.31 10.64
CA GLY A 446 -3.36 2.55 9.43
C GLY A 446 -2.81 1.29 8.78
N TRP A 447 -2.31 1.47 7.56
CA TRP A 447 -1.80 0.39 6.71
C TRP A 447 -0.53 0.82 5.98
N ILE A 448 0.52 0.03 6.09
CA ILE A 448 1.78 0.22 5.39
C ILE A 448 2.02 -1.02 4.53
N ASP A 449 2.03 -0.82 3.21
CA ASP A 449 2.45 -1.85 2.25
C ASP A 449 3.98 -2.04 2.27
N TRP A 450 4.46 -3.09 1.62
CA TRP A 450 5.88 -3.36 1.54
C TRP A 450 6.59 -2.45 0.52
N ASN A 451 7.38 -2.99 -0.39
CA ASN A 451 8.16 -2.18 -1.31
C ASN A 451 7.24 -1.33 -2.21
N ILE A 452 7.43 0.00 -2.19
CA ILE A 452 6.67 0.91 -3.05
C ILE A 452 6.94 0.68 -4.55
N ILE A 453 8.09 0.09 -4.89
CA ILE A 453 8.46 -0.33 -6.24
C ILE A 453 9.40 -1.54 -6.18
N LEU A 454 9.22 -2.49 -7.09
CA LEU A 454 10.13 -3.62 -7.36
C LEU A 454 10.34 -3.76 -8.87
N ASP A 455 11.29 -4.60 -9.28
CA ASP A 455 11.47 -4.96 -10.69
C ASP A 455 10.48 -6.06 -11.14
N GLU A 456 10.58 -6.49 -12.39
CA GLU A 456 9.71 -7.51 -13.01
C GLU A 456 9.88 -8.91 -12.40
N GLU A 457 10.98 -9.17 -11.69
CA GLU A 457 11.24 -10.41 -10.97
C GLU A 457 10.73 -10.37 -9.53
N GLY A 458 10.53 -9.17 -8.96
CA GLY A 458 10.09 -8.95 -7.59
C GLY A 458 11.23 -8.63 -6.62
N GLY A 459 12.33 -8.09 -7.14
CA GLY A 459 13.52 -7.70 -6.40
C GLY A 459 13.97 -6.25 -6.70
N PRO A 460 15.28 -5.96 -6.53
CA PRO A 460 16.33 -6.89 -6.11
C PRO A 460 16.18 -7.33 -4.63
N ASN A 461 16.61 -8.55 -4.33
CA ASN A 461 16.61 -9.12 -2.98
C ASN A 461 17.79 -10.11 -2.86
N TYR A 462 18.71 -9.92 -1.90
CA TYR A 462 19.98 -10.67 -1.87
C TYR A 462 19.84 -12.17 -1.48
N VAL A 463 18.63 -12.61 -1.10
CA VAL A 463 18.32 -14.03 -0.79
C VAL A 463 17.23 -14.60 -1.68
N ASP A 464 16.92 -13.95 -2.80
CA ASP A 464 15.88 -14.36 -3.75
C ASP A 464 14.48 -14.49 -3.12
N ASN A 465 14.19 -13.72 -2.07
CA ASN A 465 12.88 -13.67 -1.40
C ASN A 465 11.92 -12.74 -2.16
N PHE A 466 11.65 -13.05 -3.43
CA PHE A 466 10.89 -12.17 -4.32
C PHE A 466 9.40 -12.13 -3.99
N VAL A 467 8.81 -10.95 -4.16
CA VAL A 467 7.38 -10.68 -3.92
C VAL A 467 6.84 -9.72 -4.99
N ASP A 468 5.54 -9.46 -4.96
CA ASP A 468 4.92 -8.42 -5.80
C ASP A 468 4.98 -7.05 -5.14
N ALA A 469 4.85 -6.00 -5.95
CA ALA A 469 4.69 -4.61 -5.49
C ALA A 469 3.59 -3.89 -6.28
N PRO A 470 2.95 -2.85 -5.71
CA PRO A 470 1.91 -2.09 -6.41
C PRO A 470 2.44 -1.32 -7.63
N VAL A 471 3.74 -1.07 -7.71
CA VAL A 471 4.41 -0.51 -8.89
C VAL A 471 5.61 -1.38 -9.27
N ILE A 472 5.75 -1.64 -10.57
CA ILE A 472 6.82 -2.47 -11.14
C ILE A 472 7.66 -1.62 -12.10
N ALA A 473 8.97 -1.52 -11.86
CA ALA A 473 9.91 -0.87 -12.77
C ALA A 473 10.14 -1.72 -14.03
N ASP A 474 10.30 -1.08 -15.20
CA ASP A 474 10.89 -1.73 -16.37
C ASP A 474 12.41 -1.61 -16.27
N THR A 475 13.08 -2.71 -15.92
CA THR A 475 14.54 -2.76 -15.77
C THR A 475 15.27 -3.06 -17.07
N ILE A 476 14.55 -3.36 -18.17
CA ILE A 476 15.16 -3.47 -19.49
C ILE A 476 15.58 -2.08 -19.97
N THR A 477 14.70 -1.09 -19.80
CA THR A 477 14.92 0.25 -20.34
C THR A 477 15.25 1.28 -19.27
N TYR A 478 14.75 1.12 -18.04
CA TYR A 478 14.78 2.14 -16.98
C TYR A 478 14.18 3.49 -17.45
N THR A 479 13.16 3.44 -18.31
CA THR A 479 12.43 4.61 -18.82
C THR A 479 10.93 4.58 -18.55
N GLU A 480 10.41 3.48 -18.00
CA GLU A 480 9.01 3.38 -17.60
C GLU A 480 8.82 2.54 -16.33
N PHE A 481 7.66 2.71 -15.69
CA PHE A 481 7.16 1.81 -14.66
C PHE A 481 5.66 1.56 -14.86
N TYR A 482 5.16 0.50 -14.22
CA TYR A 482 3.79 0.02 -14.35
C TYR A 482 3.07 0.09 -13.01
N LYS A 483 1.99 0.88 -12.93
CA LYS A 483 1.07 0.88 -11.78
C LYS A 483 0.10 -0.29 -11.92
N GLN A 484 0.15 -1.20 -10.95
CA GLN A 484 -0.67 -2.41 -10.91
C GLN A 484 -2.06 -2.14 -10.35
N PRO A 485 -3.05 -3.04 -10.54
CA PRO A 485 -4.34 -2.93 -9.87
C PRO A 485 -4.28 -2.69 -8.36
N MET A 486 -3.28 -3.28 -7.67
CA MET A 486 -3.04 -3.06 -6.24
C MET A 486 -2.83 -1.57 -5.89
N PHE A 487 -2.12 -0.81 -6.72
CA PHE A 487 -1.92 0.62 -6.53
C PHE A 487 -3.25 1.37 -6.45
N TYR A 488 -4.14 1.11 -7.41
CA TYR A 488 -5.45 1.75 -7.48
C TYR A 488 -6.35 1.32 -6.32
N VAL A 489 -6.34 0.02 -5.99
CA VAL A 489 -7.09 -0.50 -4.83
C VAL A 489 -6.68 0.21 -3.54
N MET A 490 -5.38 0.39 -3.27
CA MET A 490 -4.94 1.14 -2.07
C MET A 490 -5.41 2.60 -2.11
N GLY A 491 -5.43 3.22 -3.28
CA GLY A 491 -5.92 4.60 -3.43
C GLY A 491 -7.39 4.80 -3.09
N HIS A 492 -8.23 3.77 -3.29
CA HIS A 492 -9.63 3.83 -2.85
C HIS A 492 -9.78 3.97 -1.33
N PHE A 493 -8.78 3.53 -0.55
CA PHE A 493 -8.74 3.69 0.91
C PHE A 493 -7.96 4.91 1.36
N SER A 494 -6.89 5.30 0.66
CA SER A 494 -5.94 6.33 1.12
C SER A 494 -6.31 7.74 0.67
N LYS A 495 -6.57 7.92 -0.63
CA LYS A 495 -6.67 9.25 -1.27
C LYS A 495 -7.68 10.18 -0.60
N LEU A 496 -8.86 9.64 -0.28
CA LEU A 496 -9.96 10.40 0.30
C LEU A 496 -10.15 10.14 1.80
N VAL A 497 -9.28 9.37 2.46
CA VAL A 497 -9.36 9.13 3.91
C VAL A 497 -8.07 9.67 4.57
N PRO A 498 -7.92 10.99 4.66
CA PRO A 498 -6.75 11.60 5.27
C PRO A 498 -6.70 11.29 6.76
N GLU A 499 -5.53 11.54 7.36
CA GLU A 499 -5.34 11.47 8.81
C GLU A 499 -6.47 12.18 9.58
N GLY A 500 -6.92 11.55 10.66
CA GLY A 500 -7.98 12.07 11.52
C GLY A 500 -9.40 11.73 11.04
N SER A 501 -9.56 11.13 9.86
CA SER A 501 -10.83 10.55 9.44
C SER A 501 -11.31 9.51 10.45
N VAL A 502 -12.61 9.48 10.74
CA VAL A 502 -13.21 8.59 11.74
C VAL A 502 -14.04 7.53 11.02
N HIS A 503 -13.76 6.26 11.28
CA HIS A 503 -14.59 5.16 10.79
C HIS A 503 -16.01 5.25 11.38
N ILE A 504 -17.03 5.09 10.53
CA ILE A 504 -18.44 5.10 10.91
C ILE A 504 -19.15 3.81 10.46
N GLU A 505 -20.28 3.49 11.09
CA GLU A 505 -21.01 2.26 10.77
C GLU A 505 -21.57 2.28 9.34
N ALA A 506 -21.23 1.22 8.58
CA ALA A 506 -21.72 0.94 7.25
C ALA A 506 -22.19 -0.53 7.18
N VAL A 507 -23.48 -0.75 6.95
CA VAL A 507 -24.09 -2.10 6.95
C VAL A 507 -24.76 -2.38 5.61
N ALA A 508 -24.18 -3.31 4.85
CA ALA A 508 -24.81 -3.86 3.65
C ALA A 508 -25.87 -4.92 4.02
N SER A 509 -26.97 -4.96 3.27
CA SER A 509 -28.07 -5.90 3.52
C SER A 509 -27.75 -7.36 3.13
N ASN A 510 -26.67 -7.60 2.38
CA ASN A 510 -26.20 -8.93 2.01
C ASN A 510 -24.70 -8.94 1.72
N ILE A 511 -24.14 -10.14 1.56
CA ILE A 511 -22.69 -10.40 1.38
C ILE A 511 -22.14 -10.09 -0.03
N ASN A 512 -22.95 -9.58 -0.96
CA ASN A 512 -22.46 -9.29 -2.31
C ASN A 512 -21.62 -8.01 -2.37
N LEU A 513 -21.72 -7.16 -1.34
CA LEU A 513 -21.03 -5.89 -1.23
C LEU A 513 -20.20 -5.88 0.05
N ASP A 514 -18.89 -5.75 -0.10
CA ASP A 514 -18.01 -5.39 1.01
C ASP A 514 -17.93 -3.85 1.07
N CYS A 515 -18.11 -3.26 2.25
CA CYS A 515 -18.10 -1.80 2.39
C CYS A 515 -17.48 -1.28 3.71
N ILE A 516 -16.94 -0.07 3.67
CA ILE A 516 -16.53 0.70 4.85
C ILE A 516 -16.77 2.19 4.60
N ALA A 517 -17.07 2.96 5.66
CA ALA A 517 -17.31 4.39 5.53
C ALA A 517 -16.61 5.22 6.61
N PHE A 518 -16.33 6.48 6.30
CA PHE A 518 -15.61 7.41 7.14
C PHE A 518 -16.24 8.78 7.09
N ILE A 519 -16.12 9.52 8.20
CA ILE A 519 -16.28 10.97 8.22
C ILE A 519 -14.90 11.62 8.34
N ARG A 520 -14.59 12.48 7.37
CA ARG A 520 -13.31 13.18 7.28
C ARG A 520 -13.25 14.36 8.27
N PRO A 521 -12.06 14.92 8.56
CA PRO A 521 -11.92 16.12 9.38
C PRO A 521 -12.68 17.34 8.85
N ASP A 522 -12.92 17.41 7.53
CA ASP A 522 -13.72 18.45 6.88
C ASP A 522 -15.23 18.12 6.82
N ASN A 523 -15.68 17.17 7.66
CA ASN A 523 -17.06 16.68 7.83
C ASN A 523 -17.69 15.97 6.62
N LYS A 524 -16.95 15.81 5.52
CA LYS A 524 -17.42 15.05 4.36
C LYS A 524 -17.40 13.55 4.62
N ILE A 525 -18.27 12.84 3.94
CA ILE A 525 -18.38 11.39 4.01
C ILE A 525 -17.64 10.73 2.86
N VAL A 526 -16.94 9.65 3.18
CA VAL A 526 -16.32 8.74 2.22
C VAL A 526 -16.83 7.34 2.46
N ALA A 527 -17.30 6.64 1.44
CA ALA A 527 -17.65 5.24 1.52
C ALA A 527 -16.94 4.44 0.41
N VAL A 528 -16.20 3.40 0.81
CA VAL A 528 -15.55 2.47 -0.11
C VAL A 528 -16.47 1.26 -0.29
N LEU A 529 -16.78 0.95 -1.55
CA LEU A 529 -17.73 -0.06 -1.98
C LEU A 529 -16.98 -1.05 -2.89
N PHE A 530 -16.94 -2.33 -2.52
CA PHE A 530 -16.24 -3.34 -3.29
C PHE A 530 -17.21 -4.43 -3.79
N ASN A 531 -17.45 -4.44 -5.10
CA ASN A 531 -18.20 -5.49 -5.79
C ASN A 531 -17.23 -6.56 -6.30
N SER A 532 -17.02 -7.58 -5.47
CA SER A 532 -16.23 -8.75 -5.84
C SER A 532 -16.99 -9.80 -6.65
N GLY A 533 -18.28 -9.56 -6.89
CA GLY A 533 -19.19 -10.43 -7.61
C GLY A 533 -18.88 -10.54 -9.10
N ARG A 534 -19.64 -11.41 -9.78
CA ARG A 534 -19.57 -11.61 -11.24
C ARG A 534 -20.70 -10.90 -11.99
N ALA A 535 -21.48 -10.09 -11.29
CA ALA A 535 -22.58 -9.34 -11.87
C ALA A 535 -22.64 -7.95 -11.24
N ASP A 536 -23.29 -7.04 -11.96
CA ASP A 536 -23.47 -5.67 -11.52
C ASP A 536 -24.40 -5.60 -10.30
N LEU A 537 -24.19 -4.60 -9.47
CA LEU A 537 -24.96 -4.40 -8.25
C LEU A 537 -25.68 -3.06 -8.29
N ASP A 538 -27.00 -3.11 -8.11
CA ASP A 538 -27.81 -1.95 -7.75
C ASP A 538 -27.71 -1.74 -6.24
N ILE A 539 -27.06 -0.66 -5.82
CA ILE A 539 -26.88 -0.30 -4.42
C ILE A 539 -27.78 0.89 -4.10
N THR A 540 -28.72 0.68 -3.17
CA THR A 540 -29.47 1.76 -2.53
C THR A 540 -28.74 2.17 -1.26
N ILE A 541 -28.05 3.29 -1.31
CA ILE A 541 -27.33 3.89 -0.18
C ILE A 541 -28.31 4.75 0.60
N VAL A 542 -28.41 4.50 1.90
CA VAL A 542 -29.28 5.23 2.83
C VAL A 542 -28.40 5.82 3.92
N ASP A 543 -28.12 7.11 3.81
CA ASP A 543 -27.38 7.86 4.81
C ASP A 543 -28.35 8.54 5.80
N THR A 544 -28.02 8.41 7.09
CA THR A 544 -28.85 8.90 8.21
C THR A 544 -29.11 10.42 8.20
N ILE A 545 -28.32 11.21 7.45
CA ILE A 545 -28.48 12.68 7.36
C ILE A 545 -28.86 13.12 5.94
N ARG A 546 -28.13 12.65 4.92
CA ARG A 546 -28.24 13.09 3.53
C ARG A 546 -29.44 12.50 2.79
N GLY A 547 -29.86 11.29 3.17
CA GLY A 547 -30.95 10.57 2.51
C GLY A 547 -30.46 9.47 1.57
N GLU A 548 -31.22 9.25 0.49
CA GLU A 548 -31.06 8.09 -0.39
C GLU A 548 -30.33 8.43 -1.69
N LEU A 549 -29.46 7.52 -2.14
CA LEU A 549 -28.80 7.52 -3.44
C LEU A 549 -28.83 6.11 -4.02
N LYS A 550 -29.14 5.97 -5.31
CA LYS A 550 -29.09 4.70 -6.03
C LYS A 550 -27.94 4.70 -7.03
N VAL A 551 -27.06 3.72 -6.94
CA VAL A 551 -25.95 3.55 -7.88
C VAL A 551 -25.97 2.13 -8.44
N ASN A 552 -25.67 1.99 -9.72
CA ASN A 552 -25.36 0.70 -10.32
C ASN A 552 -23.85 0.62 -10.54
N VAL A 553 -23.21 -0.40 -9.98
CA VAL A 553 -21.76 -0.60 -10.06
C VAL A 553 -21.43 -1.89 -10.79
N PRO A 554 -20.42 -1.90 -11.67
CA PRO A 554 -20.06 -3.06 -12.47
C PRO A 554 -19.58 -4.23 -11.62
N ALA A 555 -19.57 -5.43 -12.17
CA ALA A 555 -18.90 -6.58 -11.57
C ALA A 555 -17.39 -6.34 -11.41
N LYS A 556 -16.76 -7.00 -10.42
CA LYS A 556 -15.30 -6.98 -10.23
C LYS A 556 -14.72 -5.57 -10.20
N SER A 557 -15.27 -4.73 -9.33
CA SER A 557 -14.93 -3.30 -9.23
C SER A 557 -14.90 -2.81 -7.79
N ILE A 558 -14.20 -1.69 -7.59
CA ILE A 558 -14.13 -0.95 -6.34
C ILE A 558 -14.46 0.52 -6.61
N HIS A 559 -15.23 1.12 -5.71
CA HIS A 559 -15.73 2.48 -5.82
C HIS A 559 -15.53 3.24 -4.53
N THR A 560 -15.18 4.52 -4.62
CA THR A 560 -15.12 5.43 -3.48
C THR A 560 -16.11 6.57 -3.71
N LEU A 561 -17.20 6.53 -2.95
CA LEU A 561 -18.20 7.60 -2.91
C LEU A 561 -17.73 8.70 -1.96
N TYR A 562 -17.87 9.95 -2.37
CA TYR A 562 -17.48 11.14 -1.62
C TYR A 562 -18.53 12.24 -1.73
N TYR A 563 -19.01 12.75 -0.59
CA TYR A 563 -20.10 13.70 -0.54
C TYR A 563 -20.12 14.47 0.79
N ASN A 564 -20.99 15.48 0.92
CA ASN A 564 -21.12 16.30 2.14
C ASN A 564 -21.94 15.62 3.26
#